data_AF-A0A562CHZ8-F1
#
_entry.id   AF-A0A562CHZ8-F1
#
_cell.length_a   1.000
_cell.length_b   1.000
_cell.length_c   1.000
_cell.angle_alpha   90.00
_cell.angle_beta   90.00
_cell.angle_gamma   90.00
#
_symmetry.space_group_name_H-M   'P 1'
#
loop_
_entity.id
_entity.type
_entity.pdbx_description
1 polymer ?
#
loop_
_entity_poly.entity_id
_entity_poly.type
_entity_poly.pdbx_seq_one_letter_code
_entity_poly.pdbx_strand_id
1 'polypeptide(L)'
;MRHISLAVALTAAAATAATVPLPAGAAPDTEVFVVSTQFWDGPSPVVAATGPFAGCTSVQELDGAQAIQTGPNSVLFVGTKELDCADGTVTIAYEATINTRSGRKTFGTWSVVDSTLDGVAFGGGRLTGDAARCELLPGAEGCILDTFTGSVGG
;
A
#
# COMPACT_ATOMS: atom_id res chain seq x y z
N MET A 1 -8.38 67.54 -51.80
CA MET A 1 -8.10 68.32 -50.57
C MET A 1 -7.41 67.39 -49.59
N ARG A 2 -6.17 67.71 -49.20
CA ARG A 2 -5.46 67.08 -48.08
C ARG A 2 -6.26 67.31 -46.81
N HIS A 3 -6.46 66.31 -45.94
CA HIS A 3 -6.44 66.40 -44.47
C HIS A 3 -6.40 64.96 -43.90
N ILE A 4 -5.27 64.52 -43.36
CA ILE A 4 -4.87 64.50 -41.93
C ILE A 4 -5.06 63.10 -41.32
N SER A 5 -3.94 62.55 -40.91
CA SER A 5 -3.73 61.27 -40.23
C SER A 5 -4.48 61.16 -38.90
N LEU A 6 -4.93 59.96 -38.55
CA LEU A 6 -5.05 59.54 -37.15
C LEU A 6 -4.65 58.07 -37.03
N ALA A 7 -3.46 57.82 -36.50
CA ALA A 7 -3.00 56.50 -36.10
C ALA A 7 -3.56 56.20 -34.71
N VAL A 8 -4.40 55.18 -34.60
CA VAL A 8 -4.88 54.66 -33.31
C VAL A 8 -3.90 53.58 -32.86
N ALA A 9 -3.12 53.89 -31.82
CA ALA A 9 -2.21 52.96 -31.18
C ALA A 9 -3.03 51.93 -30.37
N LEU A 10 -2.93 50.66 -30.76
CA LEU A 10 -3.48 49.53 -30.03
C LEU A 10 -2.47 49.12 -28.94
N THR A 11 -2.65 49.56 -27.71
CA THR A 11 -1.86 49.11 -26.56
C THR A 11 -2.32 47.72 -26.15
N ALA A 12 -1.52 46.70 -26.48
CA ALA A 12 -1.68 45.34 -25.98
C ALA A 12 -1.27 45.31 -24.49
N ALA A 13 -2.24 45.17 -23.59
CA ALA A 13 -1.97 44.85 -22.19
C ALA A 13 -1.59 43.38 -22.09
N ALA A 14 -0.29 43.10 -22.05
CA ALA A 14 0.23 41.78 -21.71
C ALA A 14 -0.02 41.50 -20.22
N ALA A 15 -1.05 40.71 -19.92
CA ALA A 15 -1.23 40.14 -18.60
C ALA A 15 -0.11 39.12 -18.36
N THR A 16 0.93 39.51 -17.63
CA THR A 16 1.89 38.57 -17.06
C THR A 16 1.18 37.74 -16.00
N ALA A 17 0.73 36.55 -16.38
CA ALA A 17 0.33 35.53 -15.42
C ALA A 17 1.56 35.18 -14.59
N ALA A 18 1.60 35.65 -13.34
CA ALA A 18 2.56 35.17 -12.37
C ALA A 18 2.25 33.69 -12.12
N THR A 19 3.01 32.80 -12.77
CA THR A 19 3.06 31.40 -12.41
C THR A 19 3.73 31.32 -11.04
N VAL A 20 2.94 31.37 -9.98
CA VAL A 20 3.41 30.96 -8.65
C VAL A 20 3.75 29.47 -8.79
N PRO A 21 5.00 29.04 -8.60
CA PRO A 21 5.27 27.62 -8.48
C PRO A 21 4.49 27.14 -7.28
N LEU A 22 3.45 26.32 -7.53
CA LEU A 22 2.88 25.49 -6.48
C LEU A 22 4.06 24.73 -5.87
N PRO A 23 4.21 24.69 -4.52
CA PRO A 23 5.15 23.76 -3.94
C PRO A 23 4.81 22.39 -4.51
N ALA A 24 5.81 21.74 -5.11
CA ALA A 24 5.68 20.34 -5.49
C ALA A 24 5.28 19.62 -4.20
N GLY A 25 3.99 19.31 -4.06
CA GLY A 25 3.55 18.42 -3.00
C GLY A 25 4.42 17.19 -3.14
N ALA A 26 5.16 16.85 -2.10
CA ALA A 26 5.85 15.58 -2.03
C ALA A 26 4.82 14.53 -2.44
N ALA A 27 5.13 13.72 -3.46
CA ALA A 27 4.30 12.56 -3.75
C ALA A 27 4.12 11.82 -2.41
N PRO A 28 2.91 11.35 -2.07
CA PRO A 28 2.75 10.60 -0.83
C PRO A 28 3.79 9.48 -0.87
N ASP A 29 4.64 9.44 0.16
CA ASP A 29 5.69 8.44 0.24
C ASP A 29 5.00 7.08 0.12
N THR A 30 5.41 6.31 -0.90
CA THR A 30 4.83 5.01 -1.14
C THR A 30 5.42 4.06 -0.13
N GLU A 31 4.59 3.62 0.80
CA GLU A 31 4.98 2.70 1.84
C GLU A 31 4.93 1.27 1.37
N VAL A 32 5.94 0.51 1.79
CA VAL A 32 6.08 -0.90 1.51
C VAL A 32 6.35 -1.64 2.80
N PHE A 33 5.62 -2.72 3.05
CA PHE A 33 6.04 -3.75 3.99
C PHE A 33 5.84 -5.13 3.36
N VAL A 34 6.81 -6.01 3.59
CA VAL A 34 6.90 -7.33 2.99
C VAL A 34 6.88 -8.36 4.11
N VAL A 35 5.94 -9.29 4.04
CA VAL A 35 5.70 -10.33 5.03
C VAL A 35 5.99 -11.67 4.40
N SER A 36 6.80 -12.49 5.07
CA SER A 36 6.93 -13.90 4.70
C SER A 36 5.81 -14.67 5.40
N THR A 37 4.59 -14.57 4.89
CA THR A 37 3.39 -15.18 5.46
C THR A 37 3.60 -16.70 5.54
N GLN A 38 3.69 -17.23 6.76
CA GLN A 38 3.78 -18.66 7.04
C GLN A 38 2.40 -19.20 7.39
N PHE A 39 2.05 -20.34 6.82
CA PHE A 39 0.81 -21.05 7.15
C PHE A 39 1.05 -21.95 8.36
N TRP A 40 0.96 -21.33 9.54
CA TRP A 40 1.09 -21.98 10.85
C TRP A 40 0.32 -21.19 11.91
N ASP A 41 0.25 -21.74 13.12
CA ASP A 41 -0.28 -21.03 14.27
C ASP A 41 0.83 -20.22 14.93
N GLY A 42 0.94 -18.94 14.55
CA GLY A 42 1.96 -18.03 15.06
C GLY A 42 2.27 -16.84 14.13
N PRO A 43 3.11 -15.90 14.60
CA PRO A 43 3.47 -14.73 13.81
C PRO A 43 4.31 -15.10 12.59
N SER A 44 4.15 -14.32 11.52
CA SER A 44 4.98 -14.36 10.32
C SER A 44 5.97 -13.20 10.36
N PRO A 45 7.22 -13.37 9.90
CA PRO A 45 8.20 -12.30 9.95
C PRO A 45 7.93 -11.23 8.88
N VAL A 46 8.14 -9.97 9.25
CA VAL A 46 8.32 -8.85 8.31
C VAL A 46 9.76 -8.88 7.83
N VAL A 47 9.97 -9.06 6.53
CA VAL A 47 11.32 -9.21 5.95
C VAL A 47 11.85 -7.90 5.37
N ALA A 48 10.98 -6.94 5.10
CA ALA A 48 11.34 -5.59 4.70
C ALA A 48 10.18 -4.63 5.02
N ALA A 49 10.49 -3.41 5.46
CA ALA A 49 9.49 -2.36 5.61
C ALA A 49 10.12 -0.98 5.42
N THR A 50 9.32 0.01 5.03
CA THR A 50 9.73 1.40 4.81
C THR A 50 8.88 2.38 5.63
N GLY A 51 9.35 3.62 5.67
CA GLY A 51 8.64 4.74 6.29
C GLY A 51 8.17 4.42 7.71
N PRO A 52 6.92 4.74 8.08
CA PRO A 52 6.41 4.47 9.42
C PRO A 52 6.47 2.99 9.82
N PHE A 53 6.40 2.05 8.86
CA PHE A 53 6.46 0.62 9.13
C PHE A 53 7.88 0.07 9.31
N ALA A 54 8.94 0.88 9.17
CA ALA A 54 10.32 0.40 9.19
C ALA A 54 10.72 -0.34 10.48
N GLY A 55 10.03 -0.06 11.60
CA GLY A 55 10.22 -0.74 12.89
C GLY A 55 9.40 -2.02 13.07
N CYS A 56 8.57 -2.42 12.10
CA CYS A 56 7.71 -3.60 12.19
C CYS A 56 8.51 -4.88 11.91
N THR A 57 8.37 -5.88 12.78
CA THR A 57 9.16 -7.11 12.72
C THR A 57 8.33 -8.37 12.55
N SER A 58 7.07 -8.35 12.95
CA SER A 58 6.20 -9.51 12.83
C SER A 58 4.76 -9.13 12.51
N VAL A 59 4.04 -10.07 11.91
CA VAL A 59 2.63 -9.95 11.58
C VAL A 59 1.89 -11.18 12.06
N GLN A 60 0.82 -10.99 12.82
CA GLN A 60 -0.05 -12.06 13.27
C GLN A 60 -1.43 -11.92 12.62
N GLU A 61 -1.99 -13.04 12.16
CA GLU A 61 -3.39 -13.10 11.76
C GLU A 61 -4.28 -13.00 13.00
N LEU A 62 -5.25 -12.09 12.98
CA LEU A 62 -6.26 -11.95 14.03
C LEU A 62 -7.53 -12.70 13.61
N ASP A 63 -8.20 -13.31 14.59
CA ASP A 63 -9.51 -13.98 14.46
C ASP A 63 -9.62 -15.09 13.40
N GLY A 64 -8.50 -15.46 12.76
CA GLY A 64 -8.42 -16.42 11.68
C GLY A 64 -8.94 -15.83 10.35
N ALA A 65 -8.11 -15.90 9.32
CA ALA A 65 -8.51 -15.53 7.97
C ALA A 65 -9.66 -16.41 7.47
N GLN A 66 -10.66 -15.80 6.84
CA GLN A 66 -11.69 -16.54 6.12
C GLN A 66 -11.19 -16.93 4.73
N ALA A 67 -11.27 -18.22 4.41
CA ALA A 67 -10.97 -18.74 3.08
C ALA A 67 -12.27 -19.09 2.34
N ILE A 68 -12.54 -18.42 1.22
CA ILE A 68 -13.75 -18.59 0.41
C ILE A 68 -13.33 -19.07 -0.98
N GLN A 69 -13.77 -20.26 -1.37
CA GLN A 69 -13.50 -20.76 -2.72
C GLN A 69 -14.37 -20.03 -3.74
N THR A 70 -13.75 -19.17 -4.56
CA THR A 70 -14.43 -18.33 -5.56
C THR A 70 -14.40 -18.92 -6.97
N GLY A 71 -13.62 -19.98 -7.18
CA GLY A 71 -13.58 -20.72 -8.44
C GLY A 71 -12.75 -22.00 -8.35
N PRO A 72 -12.62 -22.75 -9.46
CA PRO A 72 -11.91 -24.04 -9.48
C PRO A 72 -10.42 -23.90 -9.14
N ASN A 73 -9.82 -22.72 -9.34
CA ASN A 73 -8.41 -22.46 -9.06
C ASN A 73 -8.21 -21.12 -8.31
N SER A 74 -9.25 -20.68 -7.58
CA SER A 74 -9.29 -19.34 -6.98
C SER A 74 -9.89 -19.42 -5.58
N VAL A 75 -9.17 -18.87 -4.61
CA VAL A 75 -9.61 -18.75 -3.21
C VAL A 75 -9.42 -17.30 -2.79
N LEU A 76 -10.48 -16.70 -2.27
CA LEU A 76 -10.45 -15.40 -1.63
C LEU A 76 -10.15 -15.57 -0.15
N PHE A 77 -9.19 -14.79 0.35
CA PHE A 77 -8.87 -14.66 1.75
C PHE A 77 -9.28 -13.28 2.22
N VAL A 78 -10.01 -13.22 3.32
CA VAL A 78 -10.39 -11.97 3.98
C VAL A 78 -10.04 -12.10 5.46
N GLY A 79 -9.39 -11.10 6.02
CA GLY A 79 -9.00 -11.15 7.42
C GLY A 79 -8.43 -9.83 7.92
N THR A 80 -7.99 -9.88 9.17
CA THR A 80 -7.28 -8.80 9.83
C THR A 80 -5.92 -9.30 10.32
N LYS A 81 -4.92 -8.43 10.24
CA LYS A 81 -3.55 -8.71 10.65
C LYS A 81 -3.10 -7.62 11.59
N GLU A 82 -2.44 -7.99 12.68
CA GLU A 82 -1.71 -7.06 13.54
C GLU A 82 -0.24 -7.09 13.17
N LEU A 83 0.32 -5.92 12.86
CA LEU A 83 1.75 -5.69 12.70
C LEU A 83 2.30 -5.26 14.06
N ASP A 84 3.31 -5.99 14.54
CA ASP A 84 4.06 -5.66 15.75
C ASP A 84 5.31 -4.86 15.38
N CYS A 85 5.36 -3.62 15.85
CA CYS A 85 6.39 -2.64 15.55
C CYS A 85 7.04 -2.12 16.82
N ALA A 86 8.29 -1.68 16.72
CA ALA A 86 9.08 -1.25 17.88
C ALA A 86 8.37 -0.21 18.78
N ASP A 87 7.60 0.68 18.16
CA ASP A 87 6.96 1.82 18.83
C ASP A 87 5.42 1.74 18.82
N GLY A 88 4.84 0.56 18.55
CA GLY A 88 3.39 0.38 18.57
C GLY A 88 2.91 -0.75 17.67
N THR A 89 1.59 -0.81 17.49
CA THR A 89 0.92 -1.80 16.66
C THR A 89 0.11 -1.15 15.55
N VAL A 90 -0.05 -1.87 14.44
CA VAL A 90 -0.95 -1.48 13.35
C VAL A 90 -1.82 -2.67 13.00
N THR A 91 -3.13 -2.52 13.13
CA THR A 91 -4.07 -3.52 12.62
C THR A 91 -4.50 -3.12 11.22
N ILE A 92 -4.36 -4.05 10.27
CA ILE A 92 -4.85 -3.90 8.91
C ILE A 92 -5.96 -4.92 8.63
N ALA A 93 -6.92 -4.55 7.80
CA ALA A 93 -7.78 -5.50 7.09
C ALA A 93 -7.19 -5.76 5.70
N TYR A 94 -7.40 -6.97 5.18
CA TYR A 94 -7.03 -7.32 3.82
C TYR A 94 -8.08 -8.19 3.15
N GLU A 95 -8.14 -8.07 1.83
CA GLU A 95 -8.89 -8.95 0.95
C GLU A 95 -7.96 -9.36 -0.20
N ALA A 96 -7.73 -10.65 -0.37
CA ALA A 96 -6.75 -11.15 -1.32
C ALA A 96 -7.17 -12.44 -2.00
N THR A 97 -7.09 -12.49 -3.32
CA THR A 97 -7.35 -13.71 -4.10
C THR A 97 -6.05 -14.43 -4.39
N ILE A 98 -6.00 -15.73 -4.08
CA ILE A 98 -4.93 -16.64 -4.48
C ILE A 98 -5.37 -17.43 -5.71
N ASN A 99 -4.56 -17.36 -6.77
CA ASN A 99 -4.72 -18.21 -7.95
C ASN A 99 -3.77 -19.41 -7.87
N THR A 100 -4.34 -20.59 -7.58
CA THR A 100 -3.59 -21.83 -7.36
C THR A 100 -3.01 -22.42 -8.65
N ARG A 101 -3.58 -22.10 -9.82
CA ARG A 101 -3.06 -22.53 -11.13
C ARG A 101 -1.81 -21.74 -11.54
N SER A 102 -1.69 -20.50 -11.08
CA SER A 102 -0.61 -19.58 -11.45
C SER A 102 0.64 -19.68 -10.57
N GLY A 103 0.82 -20.79 -9.85
CA GLY A 103 1.91 -20.94 -8.89
C GLY A 103 1.63 -20.28 -7.54
N ARG A 104 0.35 -20.17 -7.14
CA ARG A 104 -0.10 -19.55 -5.89
C ARG A 104 0.34 -18.09 -5.75
N LYS A 105 -0.06 -17.27 -6.73
CA LYS A 105 0.07 -15.82 -6.67
C LYS A 105 -1.13 -15.19 -5.98
N THR A 106 -0.86 -14.22 -5.13
CA THR A 106 -1.86 -13.47 -4.38
C THR A 106 -2.03 -12.08 -4.97
N PHE A 107 -3.26 -11.60 -5.08
CA PHE A 107 -3.56 -10.22 -5.48
C PHE A 107 -4.73 -9.71 -4.65
N GLY A 108 -4.60 -8.52 -4.09
CA GLY A 108 -5.57 -7.99 -3.17
C GLY A 108 -5.36 -6.53 -2.81
N THR A 109 -6.08 -6.13 -1.78
CA THR A 109 -6.00 -4.81 -1.16
C THR A 109 -5.88 -4.94 0.35
N TRP A 110 -5.39 -3.88 0.97
CA TRP A 110 -5.32 -3.76 2.42
C TRP A 110 -5.67 -2.34 2.86
N SER A 111 -6.09 -2.19 4.12
CA SER A 111 -6.36 -0.91 4.75
C SER A 111 -6.07 -0.95 6.24
N VAL A 112 -5.54 0.13 6.81
CA VAL A 112 -5.43 0.31 8.27
C VAL A 112 -6.84 0.38 8.86
N VAL A 113 -7.07 -0.37 9.93
CA VAL A 113 -8.34 -0.36 10.69
C VAL A 113 -8.17 0.18 12.11
N ASP A 114 -7.01 -0.02 12.70
CA ASP A 114 -6.64 0.52 14.02
C ASP A 114 -5.13 0.66 14.12
N SER A 115 -4.65 1.60 14.93
CA SER A 115 -3.22 1.74 15.16
C SER A 115 -2.88 2.53 16.42
N THR A 116 -1.79 2.13 17.05
CA THR A 116 -1.10 2.88 18.12
C THR A 116 0.24 3.46 17.66
N LEU A 117 0.60 3.25 16.39
CA LEU A 117 1.87 3.68 15.82
C LEU A 117 1.78 5.15 15.38
N ASP A 118 2.68 5.98 15.90
CA ASP A 118 2.73 7.40 15.57
C ASP A 118 2.87 7.63 14.05
N GLY A 119 2.00 8.48 13.50
CA GLY A 119 1.99 8.81 12.07
C GLY A 119 1.19 7.84 11.19
N VAL A 120 0.50 6.84 11.78
CA VAL A 120 -0.33 5.87 11.05
C VAL A 120 -1.74 5.82 11.65
N ALA A 121 -2.59 6.80 11.36
CA ALA A 121 -4.00 6.78 11.75
C ALA A 121 -4.90 6.09 10.69
N PHE A 122 -4.53 6.20 9.41
CA PHE A 122 -5.25 5.58 8.29
C PHE A 122 -4.28 5.22 7.17
N GLY A 123 -4.73 4.39 6.23
CA GLY A 123 -3.95 4.06 5.06
C GLY A 123 -4.46 2.82 4.36
N GLY A 124 -3.80 2.48 3.25
CA GLY A 124 -4.14 1.30 2.49
C GLY A 124 -3.47 1.26 1.14
N GLY A 125 -3.71 0.16 0.43
CA GLY A 125 -3.16 -0.02 -0.89
C GLY A 125 -3.33 -1.43 -1.43
N ARG A 126 -2.34 -1.88 -2.18
CA ARG A 126 -2.33 -3.15 -2.88
C ARG A 126 -1.56 -4.19 -2.10
N LEU A 127 -2.01 -5.42 -2.21
CA LEU A 127 -1.35 -6.62 -1.73
C LEU A 127 -1.02 -7.50 -2.94
N THR A 128 0.23 -7.93 -3.06
CA THR A 128 0.66 -8.92 -4.05
C THR A 128 1.51 -9.97 -3.38
N GLY A 129 1.32 -11.24 -3.70
CA GLY A 129 2.07 -12.34 -3.09
C GLY A 129 2.58 -13.34 -4.11
N ASP A 130 3.69 -13.99 -3.78
CA ASP A 130 4.28 -15.06 -4.59
C ASP A 130 4.84 -16.19 -3.69
N ALA A 131 4.22 -17.37 -3.78
CA ALA A 131 4.68 -18.55 -3.04
C ALA A 131 6.03 -19.10 -3.52
N ALA A 132 6.48 -18.76 -4.74
CA ALA A 132 7.78 -19.17 -5.24
C ALA A 132 8.94 -18.33 -4.67
N ARG A 133 8.63 -17.22 -3.98
CA ARG A 133 9.61 -16.25 -3.47
C ARG A 133 9.76 -16.26 -1.95
N CYS A 134 9.04 -17.11 -1.25
CA CYS A 134 9.18 -17.26 0.20
C CYS A 134 10.10 -18.42 0.56
N GLU A 135 10.78 -18.28 1.69
CA GLU A 135 11.48 -19.38 2.35
C GLU A 135 10.50 -20.02 3.34
N LEU A 136 10.30 -21.34 3.20
CA LEU A 136 9.43 -22.11 4.08
C LEU A 136 10.16 -22.37 5.40
N LEU A 137 9.63 -21.85 6.50
CA LEU A 137 10.21 -22.08 7.82
C LEU A 137 9.85 -23.48 8.36
N PRO A 138 10.73 -24.11 9.17
CA PRO A 138 10.43 -25.40 9.78
C PRO A 138 9.12 -25.36 10.58
N GLY A 139 8.21 -26.29 10.26
CA GLY A 139 6.91 -26.40 10.93
C GLY A 139 5.75 -25.67 10.24
N ALA A 140 6.02 -24.84 9.22
CA ALA A 140 4.97 -24.24 8.41
C ALA A 140 4.46 -25.20 7.33
N GLU A 141 3.15 -25.17 7.05
CA GLU A 141 2.52 -26.00 6.00
C GLU A 141 2.73 -25.41 4.59
N GLY A 142 3.11 -24.14 4.53
CA GLY A 142 3.36 -23.40 3.31
C GLY A 142 3.74 -21.96 3.62
N CYS A 143 4.19 -21.24 2.60
CA CYS A 143 4.44 -19.81 2.73
C CYS A 143 4.00 -19.04 1.48
N ILE A 144 3.87 -17.72 1.62
CA ILE A 144 3.73 -16.75 0.53
C ILE A 144 4.53 -15.50 0.92
N LEU A 145 5.34 -14.98 -0.01
CA LEU A 145 5.99 -13.68 0.19
C LEU A 145 5.02 -12.58 -0.24
N ASP A 146 4.33 -11.99 0.73
CA ASP A 146 3.33 -10.95 0.52
C ASP A 146 3.97 -9.57 0.60
N THR A 147 3.75 -8.75 -0.42
CA THR A 147 4.18 -7.36 -0.50
C THR A 147 2.96 -6.47 -0.45
N PHE A 148 2.91 -5.64 0.59
CA PHE A 148 1.91 -4.62 0.79
C PHE A 148 2.51 -3.29 0.35
N THR A 149 1.84 -2.60 -0.56
CA THR A 149 2.29 -1.31 -1.10
C THR A 149 1.14 -0.32 -1.06
N GLY A 150 1.36 0.87 -0.52
CA GLY A 150 0.30 1.86 -0.36
C GLY A 150 0.78 3.18 0.20
N SER A 151 -0.11 3.87 0.89
CA SER A 151 0.21 5.10 1.61
C SER A 151 -0.51 5.10 2.95
N VAL A 152 0.07 5.80 3.93
CA VAL A 152 -0.49 5.99 5.27
C VAL A 152 -0.46 7.46 5.65
N GLY A 153 -1.26 7.84 6.64
CA GLY A 153 -1.27 9.19 7.21
C GLY A 153 -1.72 9.17 8.66
N GLY A 154 -1.28 10.17 9.42
CA GLY A 154 -1.62 10.43 10.82
C GLY A 154 -2.47 11.67 11.01
#